data_AF-A0A7G5H6K1-F1
#
_entry.id   AF-A0A7G5H6K1-F1
#
_cell.length_a   1.000
_cell.length_b   1.000
_cell.length_c   1.000
_cell.angle_alpha   90.00
_cell.angle_beta   90.00
_cell.angle_gamma   90.00
#
_symmetry.space_group_name_H-M   'P 1'
#
loop_
_entity.id
_entity.type
_entity.pdbx_description
1 polymer ?
#
loop_
_entity_poly.entity_id
_entity_poly.type
_entity_poly.pdbx_seq_one_letter_code
_entity_poly.pdbx_strand_id
1 'polypeptide(L)'
;MQTEPVTRHSPALPELRFSLSLLYIGRFLLGMNASSSTTDEGIDAFDERIEEVTDELVSTELLHEAAVLAGDILPTATPDNLN
;
A
#
# COMPACT_ATOMS: atom_id res chain seq x y z
N MET A 1 -8.02 -7.12 22.49
CA MET A 1 -7.68 -6.49 21.20
C MET A 1 -7.69 -7.61 20.18
N GLN A 2 -8.65 -7.62 19.24
CA GLN A 2 -8.62 -8.58 18.13
C GLN A 2 -7.46 -8.16 17.22
N THR A 3 -6.42 -8.98 17.16
CA THR A 3 -5.35 -8.84 16.17
C THR A 3 -5.94 -9.16 14.80
N GLU A 4 -5.73 -8.30 13.81
CA GLU A 4 -6.04 -8.64 12.41
C GLU A 4 -5.34 -9.95 12.04
N PRO A 5 -6.01 -10.82 11.26
CA PRO A 5 -5.39 -12.05 10.78
C PRO A 5 -4.16 -11.71 9.93
N VAL A 6 -3.03 -12.35 10.21
CA VAL A 6 -1.78 -12.12 9.47
C VAL A 6 -1.66 -13.19 8.40
N THR A 7 -1.43 -12.78 7.17
CA THR A 7 -1.18 -13.65 6.02
C THR A 7 0.20 -13.32 5.43
N ARG A 8 0.67 -14.10 4.45
CA ARG A 8 1.88 -13.74 3.69
C ARG A 8 1.80 -12.38 2.96
N HIS A 9 0.60 -11.85 2.73
CA HIS A 9 0.37 -10.59 2.03
C HIS A 9 0.30 -9.38 2.98
N SER A 10 0.06 -9.63 4.28
CA SER A 10 -0.09 -8.59 5.29
C SER A 10 1.14 -7.67 5.44
N PRO A 11 2.39 -8.14 5.31
CA PRO A 11 3.57 -7.26 5.43
C PRO A 11 3.67 -6.19 4.33
N ALA A 12 3.15 -6.46 3.12
CA ALA A 12 3.24 -5.53 1.99
C ALA A 12 2.19 -4.39 2.07
N LEU A 13 1.04 -4.64 2.70
CA LEU A 13 -0.07 -3.67 2.75
C LEU A 13 0.30 -2.33 3.41
N PRO A 14 0.98 -2.28 4.57
CA PRO A 14 1.41 -1.02 5.17
C PRO A 14 2.37 -0.22 4.27
N GLU A 15 3.31 -0.91 3.62
CA GLU A 15 4.30 -0.29 2.74
C GLU A 15 3.66 0.29 1.48
N LEU A 16 2.71 -0.42 0.86
CA LEU A 16 1.95 0.05 -0.30
C LEU A 16 1.08 1.27 0.05
N ARG A 17 0.37 1.23 1.19
CA ARG A 17 -0.44 2.36 1.67
C ARG A 17 0.41 3.59 1.99
N PHE A 18 1.58 3.39 2.58
CA PHE A 18 2.51 4.47 2.86
C PHE A 18 3.08 5.08 1.58
N SER A 19 3.51 4.23 0.63
CA SER A 19 4.00 4.65 -0.68
C SER A 19 2.96 5.48 -1.44
N LEU A 20 1.70 5.02 -1.46
CA LEU A 20 0.60 5.75 -2.08
C LEU A 20 0.37 7.12 -1.44
N SER A 21 0.45 7.20 -0.10
CA SER A 21 0.33 8.47 0.63
C SER A 21 1.42 9.47 0.21
N LEU A 22 2.67 9.01 0.06
CA LEU A 22 3.78 9.84 -0.39
C LEU A 22 3.59 10.31 -1.85
N LEU A 23 3.08 9.45 -2.72
CA LEU A 23 2.81 9.80 -4.11
C LEU A 23 1.74 10.89 -4.22
N TYR A 24 0.63 10.79 -3.46
CA TYR A 24 -0.38 11.84 -3.41
C TYR A 24 0.17 13.17 -2.87
N ILE A 25 1.03 13.12 -1.84
CA ILE A 25 1.70 14.33 -1.33
C ILE A 25 2.61 14.94 -2.40
N GLY A 26 3.41 14.13 -3.08
CA GLY A 26 4.29 14.58 -4.17
C GLY A 26 3.49 15.23 -5.31
N ARG A 27 2.40 14.58 -5.74
CA ARG A 27 1.48 15.08 -6.75
C ARG A 27 0.82 16.41 -6.36
N PHE A 28 0.42 16.54 -5.10
CA PHE A 28 -0.14 17.77 -4.55
C PHE A 28 0.89 18.92 -4.55
N LEU A 29 2.10 18.67 -4.05
CA LEU A 29 3.19 19.65 -4.04
C LEU A 29 3.58 20.09 -5.46
N LEU A 30 3.55 19.17 -6.43
CA LEU A 30 3.79 19.49 -7.83
C LEU A 30 2.69 20.40 -8.39
N GLY A 31 1.42 20.11 -8.09
CA GLY A 31 0.28 20.96 -8.48
C GLY A 31 0.34 22.37 -7.89
N MET A 32 0.85 22.54 -6.67
CA MET A 32 1.07 23.87 -6.08
C MET A 32 2.17 24.67 -6.80
N ASN A 33 3.18 23.99 -7.33
CA ASN A 33 4.31 24.61 -8.03
C ASN A 33 4.05 24.86 -9.53
N ALA A 34 2.88 24.45 -10.05
CA ALA A 34 2.51 24.56 -11.46
C ALA A 34 2.41 25.99 -12.03
N SER A 35 2.56 27.00 -11.17
CA SER A 35 2.70 28.41 -11.59
C SER A 35 4.07 28.72 -12.23
N SER A 36 5.04 27.82 -12.12
CA SER A 36 6.44 28.00 -12.55
C SER A 36 6.89 26.78 -13.38
N SER A 37 6.59 26.78 -14.68
CA SER A 37 7.24 25.92 -15.69
C SER A 37 7.32 24.41 -15.40
N THR A 38 6.42 23.84 -14.60
CA THR A 38 6.36 22.37 -14.44
C THR A 38 5.74 21.80 -15.71
N THR A 39 6.52 21.05 -16.47
CA THR A 39 6.06 20.34 -17.67
C THR A 39 4.97 19.34 -17.31
N ASP A 40 3.89 19.30 -18.09
CA ASP A 40 2.75 18.38 -17.98
C ASP A 40 3.20 16.91 -17.80
N GLU A 41 4.28 16.52 -18.46
CA GLU A 41 4.91 15.18 -18.36
C GLU A 41 5.26 14.75 -16.93
N GLY A 42 5.70 15.67 -16.06
CA GLY A 42 6.03 15.33 -14.68
C GLY A 42 4.79 15.03 -13.85
N ILE A 43 3.68 15.69 -14.16
CA ILE A 43 2.39 15.45 -13.53
C ILE A 43 1.82 14.11 -13.99
N ASP A 44 1.84 13.86 -15.30
CA ASP A 44 1.36 12.61 -15.89
C ASP A 44 2.11 11.39 -15.35
N ALA A 45 3.44 11.49 -15.19
CA ALA A 45 4.25 10.42 -14.62
C ALA A 45 3.89 10.09 -13.15
N PHE A 46 3.49 11.09 -12.36
CA PHE A 46 2.99 10.86 -11.00
C PHE A 46 1.61 10.21 -11.03
N ASP A 47 0.73 10.63 -11.94
CA ASP A 47 -0.61 10.06 -12.07
C ASP A 47 -0.54 8.58 -12.52
N GLU A 48 0.32 8.25 -13.49
CA GLU A 48 0.60 6.86 -13.91
C GLU A 48 1.16 6.04 -12.73
N ARG A 49 2.10 6.60 -11.96
CA ARG A 49 2.68 5.88 -10.82
C ARG A 49 1.68 5.67 -9.68
N ILE A 50 0.76 6.63 -9.47
CA ILE A 50 -0.33 6.49 -8.50
C ILE A 50 -1.25 5.35 -8.92
N GLU A 51 -1.60 5.25 -10.21
CA GLU A 51 -2.42 4.16 -10.75
C GLU A 51 -1.75 2.79 -10.53
N GLU A 52 -0.48 2.64 -10.92
CA GLU A 52 0.28 1.40 -10.73
C GLU A 52 0.30 0.91 -9.28
N VAL A 53 0.60 1.81 -8.33
CA VAL A 53 0.67 1.46 -6.90
C VAL A 53 -0.73 1.19 -6.33
N THR A 54 -1.76 1.85 -6.86
CA THR A 54 -3.15 1.59 -6.46
C THR A 54 -3.60 0.20 -6.90
N ASP A 55 -3.28 -0.21 -8.14
CA ASP A 55 -3.59 -1.55 -8.65
C ASP A 55 -2.86 -2.64 -7.85
N GLU A 56 -1.59 -2.41 -7.51
CA GLU A 56 -0.82 -3.33 -6.66
C GLU A 56 -1.42 -3.41 -5.25
N LEU A 57 -1.82 -2.29 -4.66
CA LEU A 57 -2.47 -2.26 -3.34
C LEU A 57 -3.78 -3.04 -3.35
N VAL A 58 -4.67 -2.76 -4.30
CA VAL A 58 -5.99 -3.42 -4.39
C VAL A 58 -5.84 -4.92 -4.64
N SER A 59 -4.94 -5.32 -5.54
CA SER A 59 -4.69 -6.75 -5.79
C SER A 59 -4.10 -7.45 -4.56
N THR A 60 -3.22 -6.79 -3.81
CA THR A 60 -2.65 -7.33 -2.56
C THR A 60 -3.70 -7.44 -1.46
N GLU A 61 -4.63 -6.48 -1.35
CA GLU A 61 -5.76 -6.53 -0.42
C GLU A 61 -6.70 -7.71 -0.75
N LEU A 62 -7.03 -7.90 -2.04
CA LEU A 62 -7.83 -9.04 -2.47
C LEU A 62 -7.15 -10.39 -2.18
N LEU A 63 -5.83 -10.50 -2.39
CA LEU A 63 -5.07 -11.70 -2.06
C LEU A 63 -5.02 -11.95 -0.55
N HIS A 64 -4.90 -10.89 0.24
CA HIS A 64 -4.98 -10.95 1.69
C HIS A 64 -6.34 -11.48 2.16
N GLU A 65 -7.43 -10.90 1.67
CA GLU A 65 -8.81 -11.31 2.00
C GLU A 65 -9.10 -12.75 1.56
N ALA A 66 -8.65 -13.14 0.37
CA ALA A 66 -8.80 -14.50 -0.13
C ALA A 66 -8.02 -15.50 0.73
N ALA A 67 -6.80 -15.16 1.17
CA ALA A 67 -6.02 -15.98 2.08
C ALA A 67 -6.70 -16.13 3.44
N VAL A 68 -7.26 -15.05 3.99
CA VAL A 68 -8.07 -15.10 5.22
C VAL A 68 -9.28 -16.02 5.05
N LEU A 69 -10.02 -15.89 3.94
CA LEU A 69 -11.18 -16.72 3.65
C LEU A 69 -10.82 -18.21 3.50
N ALA A 70 -9.67 -18.51 2.89
CA ALA A 70 -9.16 -19.87 2.74
C ALA A 70 -8.56 -20.46 4.03
N GLY A 71 -8.41 -19.65 5.09
CA GLY A 71 -7.73 -20.05 6.32
C GLY A 71 -6.20 -20.11 6.20
N ASP A 72 -5.61 -19.50 5.17
CA ASP A 72 -4.16 -19.36 4.97
C ASP A 72 -3.61 -18.23 5.87
N ILE A 73 -3.77 -18.41 7.18
CA ILE A 73 -3.38 -17.45 8.22
C ILE A 73 -2.09 -17.94 8.87
N LEU A 74 -1.10 -17.06 8.96
CA LEU A 74 0.16 -17.33 9.65
C LEU A 74 -0.08 -17.45 11.16
N PRO A 75 0.61 -18.38 11.85
CA PRO A 75 0.51 -18.46 13.30
C PRO A 75 0.94 -17.12 13.91
N THR A 76 0.02 -16.44 14.60
CA THR A 76 0.42 -15.35 15.49
C THR A 76 1.33 -15.96 16.55
N ALA A 77 2.58 -15.52 16.62
CA ALA A 77 3.52 -15.97 17.64
C ALA A 77 2.90 -15.74 19.02
N THR A 78 2.37 -16.79 19.63
CA THR A 78 1.97 -16.76 21.03
C THR A 78 3.24 -16.61 21.86
N PRO A 79 3.31 -15.66 22.80
CA PRO A 79 4.50 -15.42 23.62
C PRO A 79 4.89 -16.60 24.56
N ASP A 80 4.17 -17.72 24.54
CA ASP A 80 4.34 -18.86 25.46
C ASP A 80 5.46 -19.85 25.08
N ASN A 81 6.17 -19.65 23.97
CA ASN A 81 7.22 -20.58 23.50
C ASN A 81 8.67 -20.11 23.76
N LEU A 82 8.87 -19.24 24.76
CA LEU A 82 10.19 -18.90 25.29
C LEU A 82 10.31 -19.45 26.73
N ASN A 83 10.45 -20.78 26.84
CA ASN A 83 10.95 -21.45 28.05
C ASN A 83 12.22 -22.24 27.70
#